data_AF-A0A182Y5R6-F1
#
_entry.id   AF-A0A182Y5R6-F1
#
_cell.length_a   1.000
_cell.length_b   1.000
_cell.length_c   1.000
_cell.angle_alpha   90.00
_cell.angle_beta   90.00
_cell.angle_gamma   90.00
#
_symmetry.space_group_name_H-M   'P 1'
#
loop_
_entity.id
_entity.type
_entity.pdbx_description
1 polymer ?
#
loop_
_entity_poly.entity_id
_entity_poly.type
_entity_poly.pdbx_seq_one_letter_code
_entity_poly.pdbx_strand_id
1 'polypeptide(L)'
;LKDVKHRPNLHISTRSWATEILFKEDNKEATGVRFTKNKRYHTVRARREVILSAGAFETPKLLMNSGIGPAADLKRHGIRVRQDLPVGQRVYEHGGLFGPIFIIRNGTPRERNLLSLEQVLTVDEILRFRNGTGPLTSNSIESLLYVKSPYAADPDPGMPDVEVMQSFTSMSFDSSIATRLAYRLPDSLVREYFDPLIGVLTGSNHHHRERALKLVK
;
A
#
# COMPACT_ATOMS: atom_id res chain seq x y z
N LEU A 1 16.34 -14.60 2.62
CA LEU A 1 17.05 -14.89 3.89
C LEU A 1 16.99 -16.37 4.31
N LYS A 2 15.89 -17.11 4.05
CA LYS A 2 15.72 -18.52 4.45
C LYS A 2 16.92 -19.40 4.07
N ASP A 3 17.44 -19.22 2.87
CA ASP A 3 18.50 -20.08 2.32
C ASP A 3 19.90 -19.72 2.81
N VAL A 4 20.08 -18.54 3.41
CA VAL A 4 21.41 -18.03 3.84
C VAL A 4 21.55 -17.85 5.35
N LYS A 5 20.47 -18.06 6.12
CA LYS A 5 20.43 -17.85 7.58
C LYS A 5 21.41 -18.72 8.38
N HIS A 6 21.94 -19.78 7.77
CA HIS A 6 22.86 -20.74 8.41
C HIS A 6 24.33 -20.28 8.37
N ARG A 7 24.64 -19.22 7.61
CA ARG A 7 26.00 -18.71 7.51
C ARG A 7 26.48 -18.18 8.88
N PRO A 8 27.66 -18.59 9.37
CA PRO A 8 28.11 -18.26 10.73
C PRO A 8 28.42 -16.77 10.93
N ASN A 9 28.61 -16.02 9.85
CA ASN A 9 28.86 -14.58 9.88
C ASN A 9 27.56 -13.74 9.75
N LEU A 10 26.38 -14.37 9.73
CA LEU A 10 25.09 -13.68 9.65
C LEU A 10 24.26 -13.95 10.91
N HIS A 11 24.02 -12.91 11.68
CA HIS A 11 23.15 -12.96 12.86
C HIS A 11 21.85 -12.21 12.57
N ILE A 12 20.71 -12.90 12.70
CA ILE A 12 19.39 -12.31 12.50
C ILE A 12 18.67 -12.26 13.86
N SER A 13 18.40 -11.05 14.36
CA SER A 13 17.61 -10.85 15.56
C SER A 13 16.22 -10.33 15.20
N THR A 14 15.20 -11.18 15.28
CA THR A 14 13.81 -10.79 15.09
C THR A 14 13.23 -10.13 16.36
N ARG A 15 12.07 -9.48 16.22
CA ARG A 15 11.37 -8.78 17.32
C ARG A 15 12.30 -7.82 18.08
N SER A 16 13.17 -7.15 17.32
CA SER A 16 14.23 -6.27 17.81
C SER A 16 14.01 -4.91 17.14
N TRP A 17 13.42 -3.97 17.87
CA TRP A 17 13.03 -2.68 17.32
C TRP A 17 14.13 -1.66 17.56
N ALA A 18 14.83 -1.22 16.50
CA ALA A 18 15.85 -0.19 16.61
C ALA A 18 15.23 1.14 17.07
N THR A 19 15.81 1.77 18.09
CA THR A 19 15.29 3.01 18.68
C THR A 19 16.24 4.19 18.57
N GLU A 20 17.55 3.95 18.46
CA GLU A 20 18.56 5.00 18.33
C GLU A 20 19.84 4.46 17.68
N ILE A 21 20.48 5.27 16.84
CA ILE A 21 21.83 5.07 16.33
C ILE A 21 22.81 5.72 17.31
N LEU A 22 23.83 4.96 17.70
CA LEU A 22 24.83 5.41 18.65
C LEU A 22 26.00 6.05 17.90
N PHE A 23 26.56 7.14 18.43
CA PHE A 23 27.66 7.87 17.83
C PHE A 23 28.84 8.02 18.79
N LYS A 24 30.04 8.27 18.25
CA LYS A 24 31.15 8.81 19.03
C LYS A 24 30.82 10.22 19.55
N GLU A 25 31.58 10.70 20.52
CA GLU A 25 31.37 12.00 21.16
C GLU A 25 31.43 13.18 20.17
N ASP A 26 32.25 13.05 19.13
CA ASP A 26 32.40 14.03 18.06
C ASP A 26 31.23 14.04 17.05
N ASN A 27 30.26 13.13 17.18
CA ASN A 27 29.10 12.93 16.30
C ASN A 27 29.43 12.54 14.85
N LYS A 28 30.68 12.24 14.52
CA LYS A 28 31.08 11.99 13.11
C LYS A 28 30.97 10.54 12.69
N GLU A 29 30.93 9.62 13.66
CA GLU A 29 30.97 8.18 13.39
C GLU A 29 29.88 7.43 14.15
N ALA A 30 29.06 6.67 13.42
CA ALA A 30 28.10 5.74 14.01
C ALA A 30 28.83 4.50 14.54
N THR A 31 28.59 4.15 15.81
CA THR A 31 29.28 3.08 16.53
C THR A 31 28.39 1.89 16.84
N GLY A 32 27.10 1.95 16.52
CA GLY A 32 26.15 0.89 16.84
C GLY A 32 24.71 1.36 16.84
N VAL A 33 23.85 0.49 17.36
CA VAL A 33 22.40 0.71 17.45
C VAL A 33 21.91 0.24 18.81
N ARG A 34 21.06 1.05 19.43
CA ARG A 34 20.22 0.65 20.56
C ARG A 34 18.88 0.16 20.03
N PHE A 35 18.41 -0.96 20.54
CA PHE A 35 17.13 -1.55 20.15
C PHE A 35 16.38 -2.10 21.36
N THR A 36 15.07 -2.27 21.24
CA THR A 36 14.25 -2.93 22.26
C THR A 36 13.96 -4.37 21.85
N LYS A 37 14.05 -5.28 22.81
CA LYS A 37 13.66 -6.68 22.68
C LYS A 37 13.15 -7.18 24.02
N ASN A 38 11.98 -7.83 24.02
CA ASN A 38 11.30 -8.27 25.24
C ASN A 38 11.14 -7.14 26.28
N LYS A 39 10.73 -5.95 25.81
CA LYS A 39 10.53 -4.73 26.62
C LYS A 39 11.79 -4.23 27.35
N ARG A 40 12.98 -4.68 26.95
CA ARG A 40 14.27 -4.22 27.49
C ARG A 40 15.12 -3.59 26.38
N TYR A 41 15.92 -2.59 26.73
CA TYR A 41 16.90 -2.01 25.83
C TYR A 41 18.16 -2.89 25.76
N HIS A 42 18.67 -3.03 24.54
CA HIS A 42 19.90 -3.72 24.21
C HIS A 42 20.72 -2.84 23.27
N THR A 43 22.03 -3.06 23.25
CA THR A 43 22.95 -2.32 22.40
C THR A 43 23.79 -3.30 21.61
N VAL A 44 23.95 -3.06 20.31
CA VAL A 44 24.93 -3.74 19.46
C VAL A 44 25.91 -2.70 18.91
N ARG A 45 27.21 -3.02 18.94
CA ARG A 45 28.26 -2.16 18.38
C ARG A 45 28.58 -2.60 16.95
N ALA A 46 28.79 -1.63 16.07
CA ALA A 46 29.25 -1.83 14.72
C ALA A 46 30.73 -1.50 14.62
N ARG A 47 31.53 -2.37 13.99
CA ARG A 47 32.97 -2.12 13.76
C ARG A 47 33.26 -1.28 12.52
N ARG A 48 32.28 -1.14 11.62
CA ARG A 48 32.43 -0.47 10.33
C ARG A 48 31.29 0.50 10.12
N GLU A 49 30.10 -0.02 9.82
CA GLU A 49 28.98 0.79 9.38
C GLU A 49 27.66 0.34 10.01
N VAL A 50 26.73 1.29 10.09
CA VAL A 50 25.32 1.04 10.39
C VAL A 50 24.52 1.34 9.12
N ILE A 51 23.95 0.29 8.52
CA ILE A 51 23.15 0.42 7.30
C ILE A 51 21.67 0.48 7.69
N LEU A 52 21.00 1.56 7.33
CA LEU A 52 19.57 1.73 7.61
C LEU A 52 18.74 1.15 6.47
N SER A 53 17.83 0.25 6.82
CA SER A 53 16.91 -0.40 5.87
C SER A 53 15.54 -0.59 6.51
N ALA A 54 15.08 0.39 7.28
CA ALA A 54 13.81 0.33 7.99
C ALA A 54 12.60 0.71 7.11
N GLY A 55 12.84 1.14 5.87
CA GLY A 55 11.79 1.60 4.94
C GLY A 55 11.60 3.12 4.95
N ALA A 56 10.76 3.62 4.04
CA ALA A 56 10.61 5.06 3.77
C ALA A 56 10.10 5.87 4.96
N PHE A 57 9.32 5.27 5.87
CA PHE A 57 8.78 5.94 7.06
C PHE A 57 9.65 5.77 8.32
N GLU A 58 10.17 4.57 8.54
CA GLU A 58 10.88 4.25 9.79
C GLU A 58 12.34 4.69 9.78
N THR A 59 13.01 4.69 8.61
CA THR A 59 14.38 5.21 8.47
C THR A 59 14.50 6.69 8.88
N PRO A 60 13.69 7.64 8.33
CA PRO A 60 13.79 9.03 8.74
C PRO A 60 13.41 9.22 10.22
N LYS A 61 12.44 8.46 10.74
CA LYS A 61 12.10 8.48 12.17
C LYS A 61 13.29 8.07 13.05
N LEU A 62 13.98 6.98 12.70
CA LEU A 62 15.14 6.51 13.45
C LEU A 62 16.30 7.52 13.40
N LEU A 63 16.56 8.14 12.24
CA LEU A 63 17.53 9.22 12.11
C LEU A 63 17.18 10.41 13.02
N MET A 64 15.91 10.87 12.98
CA MET A 64 15.46 11.98 13.81
C MET A 64 15.55 11.65 15.31
N ASN A 65 15.12 10.46 15.74
CA ASN A 65 15.29 10.00 17.12
C ASN A 65 16.76 9.93 17.56
N SER A 66 17.68 9.81 16.60
CA SER A 66 19.13 9.78 16.84
C SER A 66 19.78 11.18 16.75
N GLY A 67 18.98 12.23 16.52
CA GLY A 67 19.43 13.62 16.44
C GLY A 67 19.85 14.07 15.03
N ILE A 68 19.48 13.35 13.98
CA ILE A 68 19.75 13.70 12.57
C ILE A 68 18.44 14.02 11.87
N GLY A 69 18.21 15.30 11.55
CA GLY A 69 16.97 15.78 10.93
C GLY A 69 16.76 17.28 11.13
N PRO A 70 15.60 17.83 10.75
CA PRO A 70 15.38 19.26 10.79
C PRO A 70 15.51 19.80 12.21
N ALA A 71 16.43 20.74 12.44
CA ALA A 71 16.78 21.19 13.79
C ALA A 71 15.58 21.73 14.59
N ALA A 72 14.64 22.40 13.93
CA ALA A 72 13.42 22.89 14.57
C ALA A 72 12.51 21.75 15.07
N ASP A 73 12.37 20.67 14.29
CA ASP A 73 11.60 19.49 14.68
C ASP A 73 12.25 18.74 15.83
N LEU A 74 13.57 18.54 15.75
CA LEU A 74 14.34 17.88 16.81
C LEU A 74 14.24 18.65 18.14
N LYS A 75 14.45 19.98 18.11
CA LYS A 75 14.35 20.85 19.29
C LYS A 75 12.94 20.84 19.90
N ARG A 76 11.89 20.86 19.07
CA ARG A 76 10.49 20.79 19.53
C ARG A 76 10.22 19.53 20.36
N HIS A 77 10.88 18.42 20.04
CA HIS A 77 10.75 17.14 20.76
C HIS A 77 11.83 16.92 21.83
N GLY A 78 12.63 17.92 22.17
CA GLY A 78 13.69 17.81 23.17
C GLY A 78 14.86 16.90 22.76
N ILE A 79 15.01 16.64 21.46
CA ILE A 79 16.08 15.80 20.92
C ILE A 79 17.31 16.68 20.64
N ARG A 80 18.48 16.25 21.13
CA ARG A 80 19.75 16.90 20.81
C ARG A 80 19.98 16.87 19.30
N VAL A 81 20.14 18.04 18.70
CA VAL A 81 20.55 18.17 17.29
C VAL A 81 22.00 17.75 17.16
N ARG A 82 22.25 16.60 16.52
CA ARG A 82 23.59 16.16 16.11
C ARG A 82 23.93 16.71 14.72
N GLN A 83 22.97 16.64 13.81
CA GLN A 83 23.13 17.13 12.44
C GLN A 83 21.79 17.64 11.90
N ASP A 84 21.78 18.88 11.41
CA ASP A 84 20.61 19.49 10.77
C ASP A 84 20.57 19.09 9.29
N LEU A 85 19.56 18.29 8.91
CA LEU A 85 19.34 17.80 7.55
C LEU A 85 17.84 17.72 7.26
N PRO A 86 17.41 17.81 5.99
CA PRO A 86 16.00 17.74 5.59
C PRO A 86 15.44 16.30 5.61
N VAL A 87 15.72 15.54 6.67
CA VAL A 87 15.27 14.15 6.85
C VAL A 87 13.75 14.11 6.95
N GLY A 88 13.13 13.21 6.17
CA GLY A 88 11.69 12.95 6.24
C GLY A 88 10.78 14.02 5.64
N GLN A 89 11.33 15.06 4.99
CA GLN A 89 10.52 16.16 4.43
C GLN A 89 9.75 15.79 3.16
N ARG A 90 10.13 14.71 2.47
CA ARG A 90 9.47 14.27 1.22
C ARG A 90 9.25 12.76 1.24
N VAL A 91 8.05 12.36 0.86
CA VAL A 91 7.67 10.98 0.56
C VAL A 91 7.02 11.00 -0.80
N TYR A 92 7.49 10.15 -1.70
CA TYR A 92 6.84 9.89 -2.96
C TYR A 92 6.08 8.58 -2.82
N GLU A 93 4.82 8.60 -3.22
CA GLU A 93 3.93 7.44 -3.22
C GLU A 93 3.15 7.46 -4.54
N HIS A 94 2.76 6.29 -5.00
CA HIS A 94 1.94 6.13 -6.19
C HIS A 94 0.47 6.32 -5.80
N GLY A 95 -0.02 7.55 -5.95
CA GLY A 95 -1.45 7.83 -5.81
C GLY A 95 -2.23 7.15 -6.94
N GLY A 96 -3.18 6.28 -6.59
CA GLY A 96 -4.02 5.57 -7.55
C GLY A 96 -5.50 5.90 -7.38
N LEU A 97 -6.25 5.76 -8.46
CA LEU A 97 -7.72 5.78 -8.47
C LEU A 97 -8.22 4.44 -8.99
N PHE A 98 -9.27 3.91 -8.36
CA PHE A 98 -9.94 2.71 -8.83
C PHE A 98 -11.07 3.08 -9.78
N GLY A 99 -10.90 2.75 -11.06
CA GLY A 99 -11.86 3.00 -12.12
C GLY A 99 -11.19 3.43 -13.43
N PRO A 100 -11.97 3.63 -14.51
CA PRO A 100 -13.41 3.40 -14.61
C PRO A 100 -13.80 1.92 -14.52
N ILE A 101 -15.03 1.63 -14.09
CA ILE A 101 -15.56 0.26 -14.01
C ILE A 101 -16.36 -0.05 -15.27
N PHE A 102 -15.99 -1.12 -15.96
CA PHE A 102 -16.69 -1.59 -17.14
C PHE A 102 -17.64 -2.75 -16.78
N ILE A 103 -18.93 -2.58 -17.06
CA ILE A 103 -19.93 -3.63 -16.83
C ILE A 103 -20.13 -4.44 -18.11
N ILE A 104 -19.61 -5.67 -18.13
CA ILE A 104 -19.94 -6.68 -19.14
C ILE A 104 -21.34 -7.26 -18.86
N ARG A 105 -22.30 -7.02 -19.77
CA ARG A 105 -23.71 -7.50 -19.65
C ARG A 105 -24.04 -8.71 -20.51
N ASN A 106 -23.25 -8.99 -21.54
CA ASN A 106 -23.50 -10.07 -22.50
C ASN A 106 -22.70 -11.31 -22.09
N GLY A 107 -23.37 -12.46 -22.04
CA GLY A 107 -22.77 -13.75 -21.66
C GLY A 107 -23.68 -14.59 -20.76
N THR A 108 -23.28 -15.84 -20.55
CA THR A 108 -23.81 -16.73 -19.51
C THR A 108 -23.62 -16.10 -18.13
N PRO A 109 -24.37 -16.52 -17.08
CA PRO A 109 -24.19 -16.00 -15.72
C PRO A 109 -22.74 -16.06 -15.20
N ARG A 110 -21.91 -16.93 -15.77
CA ARG A 110 -20.48 -17.12 -15.44
C ARG A 110 -19.53 -16.15 -16.14
N GLU A 111 -19.99 -15.48 -17.20
CA GLU A 111 -19.21 -14.50 -17.99
C GLU A 111 -19.56 -13.05 -17.60
N ARG A 112 -20.50 -12.87 -16.67
CA ARG A 112 -20.83 -11.58 -16.09
C ARG A 112 -19.79 -11.18 -15.05
N ASN A 113 -19.62 -9.87 -14.83
CA ASN A 113 -18.66 -9.38 -13.84
C ASN A 113 -18.98 -9.92 -12.44
N LEU A 114 -17.92 -10.18 -11.68
CA LEU A 114 -18.00 -10.47 -10.26
C LEU A 114 -18.08 -9.14 -9.51
N LEU A 115 -19.23 -8.92 -8.86
CA LEU A 115 -19.63 -7.61 -8.34
C LEU A 115 -20.03 -7.65 -6.87
N SER A 116 -20.05 -8.84 -6.25
CA SER A 116 -20.11 -8.96 -4.80
C SER A 116 -19.31 -10.16 -4.28
N LEU A 117 -18.77 -10.03 -3.07
CA LEU A 117 -18.05 -11.10 -2.36
C LEU A 117 -18.87 -12.39 -2.23
N GLU A 118 -20.19 -12.28 -2.06
CA GLU A 118 -21.08 -13.43 -1.93
C GLU A 118 -21.08 -14.32 -3.18
N GLN A 119 -20.77 -13.75 -4.35
CA GLN A 119 -20.68 -14.52 -5.60
C GLN A 119 -19.47 -15.45 -5.65
N VAL A 120 -18.40 -15.16 -4.89
CA VAL A 120 -17.16 -15.96 -4.88
C VAL A 120 -16.98 -16.78 -3.61
N LEU A 121 -17.79 -16.57 -2.56
CA LEU A 121 -17.73 -17.31 -1.30
C LEU A 121 -18.75 -18.46 -1.22
N THR A 122 -19.18 -19.00 -2.36
CA THR A 122 -20.08 -20.16 -2.40
C THR A 122 -19.31 -21.48 -2.26
N VAL A 123 -19.99 -22.54 -1.82
CA VAL A 123 -19.39 -23.88 -1.71
C VAL A 123 -18.86 -24.38 -3.06
N ASP A 124 -19.56 -24.07 -4.16
CA ASP A 124 -19.13 -24.43 -5.52
C ASP A 124 -17.79 -23.76 -5.88
N GLU A 125 -17.67 -22.45 -5.64
CA GLU A 125 -16.42 -21.72 -5.92
C GLU A 125 -15.26 -22.16 -5.02
N ILE A 126 -15.52 -22.54 -3.76
CA ILE A 126 -14.51 -23.14 -2.87
C ILE A 126 -14.01 -24.49 -3.43
N LEU A 127 -14.92 -25.35 -3.89
CA LEU A 127 -14.54 -26.63 -4.49
C LEU A 127 -13.75 -26.44 -5.79
N ARG A 128 -14.12 -25.44 -6.60
CA ARG A 128 -13.39 -25.07 -7.82
C ARG A 128 -11.99 -24.56 -7.50
N PHE A 129 -11.86 -23.67 -6.51
CA PHE A 129 -10.56 -23.16 -6.04
C PHE A 129 -9.64 -24.29 -5.60
N ARG A 130 -10.15 -25.24 -4.81
CA ARG A 130 -9.40 -26.43 -4.37
C ARG A 130 -8.89 -27.25 -5.57
N ASN A 131 -9.66 -27.31 -6.65
CA ASN A 131 -9.29 -28.00 -7.88
C ASN A 131 -8.44 -27.13 -8.84
N GLY A 132 -7.99 -25.95 -8.41
CA GLY A 132 -7.17 -25.05 -9.23
C GLY A 132 -7.93 -24.34 -10.34
N THR A 133 -9.23 -24.12 -10.17
CA THR A 133 -10.10 -23.43 -11.15
C THR A 133 -10.98 -22.37 -10.50
N GLY A 134 -11.57 -21.50 -11.31
CA GLY A 134 -12.51 -20.47 -10.82
C GLY A 134 -11.83 -19.14 -10.48
N PRO A 135 -12.63 -18.12 -10.14
CA PRO A 135 -12.13 -16.76 -9.95
C PRO A 135 -11.22 -16.58 -8.72
N LEU A 136 -11.36 -17.44 -7.71
CA LEU A 136 -10.50 -17.41 -6.52
C LEU A 136 -9.05 -17.83 -6.80
N THR A 137 -8.76 -18.44 -7.97
CA THR A 137 -7.37 -18.74 -8.36
C THR A 137 -6.67 -17.57 -9.05
N SER A 138 -7.39 -16.47 -9.33
CA SER A 138 -6.81 -15.28 -9.94
C SER A 138 -5.95 -14.49 -8.94
N ASN A 139 -4.93 -13.79 -9.46
CA ASN A 139 -4.10 -12.84 -8.75
C ASN A 139 -4.72 -11.42 -8.67
N SER A 140 -5.99 -11.25 -9.05
CA SER A 140 -6.74 -9.97 -9.09
C SER A 140 -6.35 -9.00 -10.20
N ILE A 141 -5.05 -8.81 -10.47
CA ILE A 141 -4.56 -7.91 -11.51
C ILE A 141 -4.10 -8.74 -12.72
N GLU A 142 -4.91 -8.68 -13.76
CA GLU A 142 -4.78 -9.55 -14.94
C GLU A 142 -3.95 -8.90 -16.05
N SER A 143 -3.88 -7.57 -16.07
CA SER A 143 -3.03 -6.84 -17.00
C SER A 143 -2.50 -5.54 -16.41
N LEU A 144 -1.31 -5.16 -16.87
CA LEU A 144 -0.62 -3.92 -16.52
C LEU A 144 -0.27 -3.20 -17.82
N LEU A 145 -0.51 -1.89 -17.83
CA LEU A 145 -0.11 -1.02 -18.92
C LEU A 145 0.56 0.22 -18.34
N TYR A 146 1.70 0.58 -18.89
CA TYR A 146 2.34 1.85 -18.57
C TYR A 146 2.14 2.82 -19.74
N VAL A 147 1.57 3.98 -19.45
CA VAL A 147 1.27 5.01 -20.46
C VAL A 147 1.92 6.33 -20.10
N LYS A 148 2.07 7.19 -21.11
CA LYS A 148 2.39 8.59 -20.93
C LYS A 148 1.12 9.42 -20.97
N SER A 149 0.93 10.22 -19.94
CA SER A 149 -0.15 11.18 -19.80
C SER A 149 0.27 12.52 -20.41
N PRO A 150 -0.64 13.26 -21.07
CA PRO A 150 -0.37 14.63 -21.50
C PRO A 150 -0.41 15.64 -20.32
N TYR A 151 -0.67 15.18 -19.08
CA TYR A 151 -0.91 16.04 -17.92
C TYR A 151 0.23 16.10 -16.91
N ALA A 152 1.29 15.30 -17.06
CA ALA A 152 2.44 15.39 -16.16
C ALA A 152 3.08 16.78 -16.24
N ALA A 153 3.29 17.40 -15.08
CA ALA A 153 3.89 18.74 -14.99
C ALA A 153 5.38 18.76 -15.39
N ASP A 154 6.07 17.63 -15.19
CA ASP A 154 7.48 17.43 -15.54
C ASP A 154 7.67 16.01 -16.11
N PRO A 155 7.27 15.77 -17.38
CA PRO A 155 7.27 14.44 -17.97
C PRO A 155 8.68 14.01 -18.38
N ASP A 156 9.07 12.80 -17.99
CA ASP A 156 10.30 12.18 -18.48
C ASP A 156 10.09 11.68 -19.95
N PRO A 157 10.91 12.12 -20.92
CA PRO A 157 10.77 11.72 -22.31
C PRO A 157 11.03 10.23 -22.58
N GLY A 158 11.68 9.50 -21.68
CA GLY A 158 11.97 8.07 -21.80
C GLY A 158 11.01 7.17 -21.00
N MET A 159 10.26 7.71 -20.04
CA MET A 159 9.51 6.91 -19.07
C MET A 159 8.00 7.19 -19.06
N PRO A 160 7.17 6.17 -18.80
CA PRO A 160 5.75 6.37 -18.52
C PRO A 160 5.54 7.04 -17.16
N ASP A 161 4.42 7.75 -17.01
CA ASP A 161 4.03 8.49 -15.80
C ASP A 161 2.72 7.98 -15.18
N VAL A 162 2.03 7.04 -15.84
CA VAL A 162 0.81 6.39 -15.35
C VAL A 162 0.92 4.88 -15.52
N GLU A 163 0.60 4.16 -14.44
CA GLU A 163 0.35 2.72 -14.45
C GLU A 163 -1.16 2.47 -14.43
N VAL A 164 -1.64 1.67 -15.38
CA VAL A 164 -3.02 1.20 -15.47
C VAL A 164 -3.04 -0.27 -15.12
N MET A 165 -3.80 -0.60 -14.08
CA MET A 165 -3.97 -1.97 -13.60
C MET A 165 -5.39 -2.42 -13.91
N GLN A 166 -5.55 -3.46 -14.73
CA GLN A 166 -6.86 -4.05 -14.97
C GLN A 166 -7.14 -5.10 -13.89
N SER A 167 -8.21 -4.89 -13.13
CA SER A 167 -8.74 -5.91 -12.23
C SER A 167 -10.11 -6.40 -12.67
N PHE A 168 -10.41 -7.67 -12.39
CA PHE A 168 -11.74 -8.24 -12.59
C PHE A 168 -12.71 -7.91 -11.44
N THR A 169 -12.20 -7.31 -10.35
CA THR A 169 -12.97 -6.83 -9.22
C THR A 169 -12.96 -5.31 -9.15
N SER A 170 -13.87 -4.73 -8.37
CA SER A 170 -13.91 -3.29 -8.14
C SER A 170 -14.21 -3.00 -6.67
N MET A 171 -14.16 -1.73 -6.24
CA MET A 171 -14.52 -1.41 -4.85
C MET A 171 -15.98 -1.70 -4.51
N SER A 172 -16.88 -1.75 -5.49
CA SER A 172 -18.28 -2.15 -5.27
C SER A 172 -18.42 -3.67 -5.01
N PHE A 173 -17.34 -4.43 -5.18
CA PHE A 173 -17.29 -5.87 -4.89
C PHE A 173 -17.45 -6.17 -3.41
N ASP A 174 -17.02 -5.24 -2.55
CA ASP A 174 -17.21 -5.35 -1.11
C ASP A 174 -18.59 -4.83 -0.72
N SER A 175 -19.52 -5.75 -0.45
CA SER A 175 -20.85 -5.47 0.09
C SER A 175 -20.82 -5.02 1.56
N SER A 176 -19.66 -5.10 2.22
CA SER A 176 -19.45 -4.67 3.60
C SER A 176 -18.91 -3.24 3.71
N ILE A 177 -18.57 -2.81 4.92
CA ILE A 177 -17.97 -1.50 5.20
C ILE A 177 -16.44 -1.50 5.09
N ALA A 178 -15.79 -2.65 4.90
CA ALA A 178 -14.35 -2.79 5.08
C ALA A 178 -13.54 -1.96 4.06
N THR A 179 -13.88 -2.05 2.77
CA THR A 179 -13.22 -1.30 1.68
C THR A 179 -13.46 0.20 1.85
N ARG A 180 -14.68 0.60 2.21
CA ARG A 180 -15.00 2.00 2.49
C ARG A 180 -14.16 2.56 3.62
N LEU A 181 -13.95 1.81 4.70
CA LEU A 181 -13.12 2.23 5.83
C LEU A 181 -11.63 2.22 5.49
N ALA A 182 -11.15 1.18 4.82
CA ALA A 182 -9.74 1.03 4.45
C ALA A 182 -9.26 2.15 3.53
N TYR A 183 -10.06 2.50 2.52
CA TYR A 183 -9.74 3.56 1.56
C TYR A 183 -10.34 4.92 1.93
N ARG A 184 -11.02 5.03 3.08
CA ARG A 184 -11.70 6.24 3.56
C ARG A 184 -12.58 6.89 2.48
N LEU A 185 -13.36 6.07 1.78
CA LEU A 185 -14.21 6.55 0.69
C LEU A 185 -15.33 7.44 1.25
N PRO A 186 -15.52 8.66 0.72
CA PRO A 186 -16.64 9.50 1.10
C PRO A 186 -17.98 8.84 0.79
N ASP A 187 -18.97 9.06 1.66
CA ASP A 187 -20.33 8.54 1.47
C ASP A 187 -20.95 8.98 0.14
N SER A 188 -20.66 10.22 -0.30
CA SER A 188 -21.11 10.73 -1.59
C SER A 188 -20.53 9.91 -2.74
N LEU A 189 -19.23 9.61 -2.72
CA LEU A 189 -18.57 8.81 -3.75
C LEU A 189 -19.19 7.42 -3.84
N VAL A 190 -19.43 6.77 -2.70
CA VAL A 190 -20.07 5.45 -2.65
C VAL A 190 -21.47 5.52 -3.25
N ARG A 191 -22.31 6.44 -2.79
CA ARG A 191 -23.69 6.57 -3.25
C ARG A 191 -23.84 6.96 -4.72
N GLU A 192 -22.94 7.81 -5.22
CA GLU A 192 -23.07 8.38 -6.56
C GLU A 192 -22.38 7.55 -7.63
N TYR A 193 -21.25 6.90 -7.30
CA TYR A 193 -20.45 6.14 -8.26
C TYR A 193 -20.57 4.63 -8.09
N PHE A 194 -20.48 4.09 -6.86
CA PHE A 194 -20.43 2.64 -6.64
C PHE A 194 -21.81 1.98 -6.48
N ASP A 195 -22.73 2.57 -5.69
CA ASP A 195 -24.08 2.03 -5.47
C ASP A 195 -24.88 1.79 -6.77
N PRO A 196 -24.85 2.70 -7.78
CA PRO A 196 -25.56 2.45 -9.03
C PRO A 196 -25.02 1.23 -9.78
N LEU A 197 -23.73 0.90 -9.64
CA LEU A 197 -23.14 -0.26 -10.31
C LEU A 197 -23.66 -1.58 -9.70
N ILE A 198 -23.99 -1.57 -8.41
CA ILE A 198 -24.64 -2.68 -7.71
C ILE A 198 -26.13 -2.75 -8.12
N GLY A 199 -26.84 -1.63 -8.08
CA GLY A 199 -28.29 -1.55 -8.34
C GLY A 199 -28.70 -1.79 -9.80
N VAL A 200 -27.80 -1.57 -10.76
CA VAL A 200 -28.02 -1.84 -12.20
C VAL A 200 -28.30 -3.32 -12.50
N LEU A 201 -28.03 -4.25 -11.56
CA LEU A 201 -28.10 -5.70 -11.79
C LEU A 201 -29.18 -6.43 -11.01
N THR A 202 -29.71 -5.84 -9.93
CA THR A 202 -30.82 -6.44 -9.15
C THR A 202 -32.19 -6.23 -9.81
N GLY A 203 -32.28 -5.42 -10.87
CA GLY A 203 -33.53 -5.10 -11.56
C GLY A 203 -34.52 -4.28 -10.72
N SER A 204 -34.14 -3.88 -9.50
CA SER A 204 -34.96 -3.08 -8.61
C SER A 204 -34.61 -1.59 -8.76
N ASN A 205 -35.65 -0.77 -8.95
CA ASN A 205 -35.66 0.69 -9.10
C ASN A 205 -35.34 1.30 -10.48
N HIS A 206 -36.43 1.65 -11.16
CA HIS A 206 -36.48 2.45 -12.39
C HIS A 206 -35.76 3.82 -12.27
N HIS A 207 -35.66 4.38 -11.05
CA HIS A 207 -35.12 5.71 -10.78
C HIS A 207 -33.57 5.74 -10.72
N HIS A 208 -32.92 4.65 -10.29
CA HIS A 208 -31.44 4.56 -10.31
C HIS A 208 -30.88 4.31 -11.71
N ARG A 209 -31.70 3.72 -12.60
CA ARG A 209 -31.34 3.37 -13.98
C ARG A 209 -31.07 4.60 -14.86
N GLU A 210 -31.83 5.68 -14.68
CA GLU A 210 -31.62 6.92 -15.45
C GLU A 210 -30.37 7.71 -15.01
N ARG A 211 -30.01 7.67 -13.72
CA ARG A 211 -28.79 8.32 -13.21
C ARG A 211 -27.52 7.60 -13.66
N ALA A 212 -27.50 6.27 -13.63
CA ALA A 212 -26.38 5.47 -14.11
C ALA A 212 -26.12 5.68 -15.62
N LEU A 213 -27.17 5.83 -16.44
CA LEU A 213 -27.05 6.07 -17.88
C LEU A 213 -26.48 7.45 -18.24
N LYS A 214 -26.58 8.44 -17.34
CA LYS A 214 -25.96 9.76 -17.51
C LYS A 214 -24.46 9.79 -17.19
N LEU A 215 -23.95 8.82 -16.43
CA LEU A 215 -22.54 8.72 -16.03
C LEU A 215 -21.68 7.90 -17.02
N VAL A 216 -22.31 7.24 -18.01
CA VAL A 216 -21.67 6.35 -19.00
C VAL A 216 -21.69 6.97 -20.42
N LYS A 217 -22.10 8.24 -20.55
CA LYS A 217 -21.93 9.06 -21.76
C LYS A 217 -20.87 10.12 -21.51
#